data_AF-A0A945CFZ7-F1
#
_entry.id   AF-A0A945CFZ7-F1
#
_cell.length_a   1.000
_cell.length_b   1.000
_cell.length_c   1.000
_cell.angle_alpha   90.00
_cell.angle_beta   90.00
_cell.angle_gamma   90.00
#
_symmetry.space_group_name_H-M   'P 1'
#
loop_
_entity.id
_entity.type
_entity.pdbx_description
1 polymer ?
#
loop_
_entity_poly.entity_id
_entity_poly.type
_entity_poly.pdbx_seq_one_letter_code
_entity_poly.pdbx_strand_id
1 'polypeptide(L)'
;MKYPLFTSCFLLLFLMAAEVEAAGRSAAVEADSAEVNPAALRDSSRVDSTRLVNVDPALAWQGWKDLSRAIALRPLDGPGDILEKAEIVQDRIDDLQEERRKIEEVGEEWEERRQGLELQREMLDDLAELQRGGDLQLQQRMHGLREELGKASRRLRILEGSLGDLGRELDRLNGIVKQYAEKAEDLRRREEEER
;
A
#
# COMPACT_ATOMS: atom_id res chain seq x y z
N MET A 1 40.01 -53.57 29.37
CA MET A 1 38.68 -52.91 29.31
C MET A 1 38.79 -51.76 28.32
N LYS A 2 37.99 -51.80 27.26
CA LYS A 2 38.00 -50.86 26.13
C LYS A 2 36.84 -49.87 26.32
N TYR A 3 37.13 -48.57 26.28
CA TYR A 3 36.12 -47.53 26.05
C TYR A 3 36.65 -46.51 25.02
N PRO A 4 36.45 -46.71 23.71
CA PRO A 4 36.75 -45.72 22.70
C PRO A 4 35.45 -45.24 22.05
N LEU A 5 34.56 -44.57 22.80
CA LEU A 5 33.33 -44.01 22.22
C LEU A 5 32.95 -42.62 22.73
N PHE A 6 33.58 -42.09 23.79
CA PHE A 6 33.21 -40.78 24.34
C PHE A 6 33.96 -39.59 23.72
N THR A 7 35.08 -39.81 23.03
CA THR A 7 35.85 -38.74 22.39
C THR A 7 35.39 -38.42 20.96
N SER A 8 34.65 -39.31 20.30
CA SER A 8 34.24 -39.11 18.90
C SER A 8 33.00 -38.21 18.74
N CYS A 9 32.06 -38.21 19.69
CA CYS A 9 30.90 -37.31 19.64
C CYS A 9 31.26 -35.84 19.93
N PHE A 10 32.28 -35.60 20.77
CA PHE A 10 32.72 -34.24 21.10
C PHE A 10 33.43 -33.56 19.91
N LEU A 11 34.17 -34.33 19.11
CA LEU A 11 34.83 -33.84 17.89
C LEU A 11 33.83 -33.56 16.75
N LEU A 12 32.75 -34.33 16.63
CA LEU A 12 31.69 -34.07 15.65
C LEU A 12 30.84 -32.83 15.99
N LEU A 13 30.60 -32.56 17.28
CA LEU A 13 29.92 -31.32 17.71
C LEU A 13 30.81 -30.08 17.53
N PHE A 14 32.13 -30.22 17.70
CA PHE A 14 33.07 -29.11 17.45
C PHE A 14 33.26 -28.82 15.96
N LEU A 15 33.21 -29.83 15.08
CA LEU A 15 33.31 -29.62 13.63
C LEU A 15 32.06 -28.96 13.04
N MET A 16 30.86 -29.28 13.54
CA MET A 16 29.62 -28.63 13.11
C MET A 16 29.51 -27.18 13.60
N ALA A 17 30.14 -26.82 14.72
CA ALA A 17 30.20 -25.43 15.19
C ALA A 17 31.14 -24.56 14.33
N ALA A 18 32.19 -25.16 13.74
CA ALA A 18 33.16 -24.46 12.91
C ALA A 18 32.64 -24.14 11.49
N GLU A 19 31.76 -24.97 10.91
CA GLU A 19 31.18 -24.69 9.59
C GLU A 19 30.08 -23.61 9.64
N VAL A 20 29.38 -23.47 10.76
CA VAL A 20 28.43 -22.37 10.98
C VAL A 20 29.16 -21.03 11.17
N GLU A 21 30.35 -21.03 11.78
CA GLU A 21 31.20 -19.82 11.88
C GLU A 21 31.89 -19.44 10.56
N ALA A 22 32.14 -20.39 9.65
CA ALA A 22 32.71 -20.09 8.33
C ALA A 22 31.68 -19.51 7.34
N ALA A 23 30.41 -19.94 7.43
CA ALA A 23 29.32 -19.34 6.66
C ALA A 23 28.88 -17.96 7.19
N GLY A 24 29.06 -17.69 8.49
CA GLY A 24 28.80 -16.38 9.11
C GLY A 24 29.88 -15.32 8.86
N ARG A 25 31.08 -15.71 8.43
CA ARG A 25 32.22 -14.79 8.25
C ARG A 25 32.33 -14.13 6.87
N SER A 26 31.55 -14.56 5.87
CA SER A 26 31.51 -13.89 4.56
C SER A 26 30.43 -12.79 4.46
N ALA A 27 29.59 -12.61 5.48
CA ALA A 27 28.58 -11.54 5.52
C ALA A 27 28.88 -10.45 6.58
N ALA A 28 30.04 -10.53 7.24
CA ALA A 28 30.43 -9.66 8.37
C ALA A 28 31.59 -8.69 8.04
N VAL A 29 31.83 -8.39 6.76
CA VAL A 29 32.81 -7.36 6.34
C VAL A 29 32.15 -6.42 5.33
N GLU A 30 31.22 -5.60 5.81
CA GLU A 30 30.93 -4.25 5.32
C GLU A 30 29.99 -3.53 6.32
N ALA A 31 30.43 -3.45 7.57
CA ALA A 31 29.76 -2.65 8.59
C ALA A 31 30.83 -1.97 9.45
N ASP A 32 31.65 -1.15 8.79
CA ASP A 32 32.53 -0.20 9.45
C ASP A 32 31.82 1.16 9.50
N SER A 33 31.67 1.67 10.72
CA SER A 33 31.54 3.08 11.07
C SER A 33 30.39 3.88 10.43
N ALA A 34 29.19 3.74 11.01
CA ALA A 34 28.22 4.84 11.05
C ALA A 34 27.94 5.20 12.51
N GLU A 35 28.69 6.17 12.99
CA GLU A 35 28.44 6.95 14.19
C GLU A 35 26.93 7.30 14.26
N VAL A 36 26.22 6.73 15.26
CA VAL A 36 24.80 7.01 15.50
C VAL A 36 24.70 8.44 16.03
N ASN A 37 24.62 9.39 15.11
CA ASN A 37 24.40 10.79 15.39
C ASN A 37 22.95 10.98 15.86
N PRO A 38 22.69 11.45 17.10
CA PRO A 38 21.32 11.63 17.60
C PRO A 38 20.53 12.74 16.86
N ALA A 39 21.14 13.39 15.87
CA ALA A 39 20.45 14.24 14.91
C ALA A 39 19.63 13.45 13.85
N ALA A 40 19.91 12.16 13.62
CA ALA A 40 19.22 11.35 12.60
C ALA A 40 17.80 10.91 13.00
N LEU A 41 17.44 10.98 14.29
CA LEU A 41 16.06 10.79 14.77
C LEU A 41 15.20 12.05 14.64
N ARG A 42 15.77 13.16 14.14
CA ARG A 42 15.07 14.42 13.86
C ARG A 42 14.77 14.67 12.39
N ASP A 43 14.99 13.68 11.51
CA ASP A 43 14.76 13.82 10.06
C ASP A 43 13.55 13.04 9.54
N SER A 44 12.71 12.48 10.43
CA SER A 44 11.38 11.96 10.06
C SER A 44 10.36 13.09 9.77
N SER A 45 10.80 14.35 9.76
CA SER A 45 10.02 15.51 9.32
C SER A 45 10.46 16.05 7.94
N ARG A 46 11.34 15.35 7.20
CA ARG A 46 11.90 15.84 5.94
C ARG A 46 11.44 15.05 4.72
N VAL A 47 10.14 14.75 4.66
CA VAL A 47 9.41 14.51 3.40
C VAL A 47 8.51 15.73 3.13
N ASP A 48 9.11 16.92 3.20
CA ASP A 48 8.34 18.16 3.18
C ASP A 48 9.10 19.31 2.48
N SER A 49 9.57 19.09 1.25
CA SER A 49 10.23 20.16 0.48
C SER A 49 10.06 20.08 -1.05
N THR A 50 9.01 19.42 -1.54
CA THR A 50 8.48 19.60 -2.90
C THR A 50 6.95 19.55 -2.90
N ARG A 51 6.29 20.25 -1.97
CA ARG A 51 4.82 20.31 -1.93
C ARG A 51 4.26 21.29 -2.98
N LEU A 52 4.13 20.81 -4.23
CA LEU A 52 2.79 20.82 -4.82
C LEU A 52 1.90 20.20 -3.75
N VAL A 53 0.91 20.93 -3.22
CA VAL A 53 0.04 20.50 -2.11
C VAL A 53 -0.10 18.97 -2.15
N ASN A 54 0.61 18.26 -1.28
CA ASN A 54 0.68 16.80 -1.33
C ASN A 54 -0.65 16.32 -0.76
N VAL A 55 -1.68 16.42 -1.60
CA VAL A 55 -3.03 16.02 -1.26
C VAL A 55 -2.94 14.52 -1.05
N ASP A 56 -3.37 14.11 0.14
CA ASP A 56 -3.51 12.72 0.48
C ASP A 56 -4.20 11.96 -0.67
N PRO A 57 -3.57 10.94 -1.27
CA PRO A 57 -4.14 10.18 -2.39
C PRO A 57 -5.52 9.61 -2.07
N ALA A 58 -5.77 9.27 -0.80
CA ALA A 58 -7.08 8.80 -0.34
C ALA A 58 -8.19 9.84 -0.51
N LEU A 59 -7.86 11.12 -0.63
CA LEU A 59 -8.79 12.25 -0.71
C LEU A 59 -8.66 13.06 -2.01
N ALA A 60 -7.63 12.82 -2.81
CA ALA A 60 -7.30 13.61 -3.99
C ALA A 60 -8.44 13.61 -5.02
N TRP A 61 -8.99 12.44 -5.32
CA TRP A 61 -10.04 12.27 -6.32
C TRP A 61 -11.41 12.80 -5.88
N GLN A 62 -11.67 12.90 -4.57
CA GLN A 62 -12.94 13.42 -4.05
C GLN A 62 -13.12 14.93 -4.32
N GLY A 63 -12.03 15.65 -4.57
CA GLY A 63 -12.05 17.06 -4.93
C GLY A 63 -12.30 17.33 -6.42
N TRP A 64 -12.49 16.29 -7.23
CA TRP A 64 -12.60 16.43 -8.67
C TRP A 64 -13.94 17.06 -9.10
N LYS A 65 -13.89 17.85 -10.17
CA LYS A 65 -15.10 18.52 -10.70
C LYS A 65 -16.10 17.50 -11.22
N ASP A 66 -17.37 17.73 -10.90
CA ASP A 66 -18.51 16.95 -11.38
C ASP A 66 -18.58 16.97 -12.92
N LEU A 67 -18.61 15.78 -13.51
CA LEU A 67 -18.68 15.56 -14.95
C LEU A 67 -20.13 15.57 -15.47
N SER A 68 -21.14 15.50 -14.59
CA SER A 68 -22.55 15.25 -14.94
C SER A 68 -23.09 16.18 -16.02
N ARG A 69 -22.69 17.46 -16.00
CA ARG A 69 -23.11 18.44 -17.01
C ARG A 69 -22.48 18.21 -18.39
N ALA A 70 -21.23 17.77 -18.44
CA ALA A 70 -20.51 17.53 -19.68
C ALA A 70 -21.07 16.29 -20.40
N ILE A 71 -21.43 15.26 -19.63
CA ILE A 71 -21.91 13.99 -20.18
C ILE A 71 -23.40 13.97 -20.43
N ALA A 72 -24.19 14.88 -19.86
CA ALA A 72 -25.64 14.87 -20.02
C ALA A 72 -26.07 14.80 -21.50
N LEU A 73 -26.84 13.76 -21.84
CA LEU A 73 -27.39 13.60 -23.18
C LEU A 73 -28.52 14.61 -23.42
N ARG A 74 -28.47 15.30 -24.56
CA ARG A 74 -29.51 16.21 -25.03
C ARG A 74 -30.41 15.50 -26.05
N PRO A 75 -31.65 15.97 -26.24
CA PRO A 75 -32.58 15.36 -27.20
C PRO A 75 -32.09 15.35 -28.65
N LEU A 76 -31.22 16.29 -29.01
CA LEU A 76 -30.68 16.46 -30.36
C LEU A 76 -29.26 15.91 -30.53
N ASP A 77 -28.71 15.22 -29.52
CA ASP A 77 -27.40 14.60 -29.68
C ASP A 77 -27.50 13.48 -30.73
N GLY A 78 -26.74 13.62 -31.81
CA GLY A 78 -26.61 12.58 -32.82
C GLY A 78 -25.68 11.45 -32.33
N PRO A 79 -25.53 10.37 -33.12
CA PRO A 79 -24.63 9.28 -32.78
C PRO A 79 -23.19 9.75 -32.52
N GLY A 80 -22.70 10.72 -33.31
CA GLY A 80 -21.37 11.29 -33.14
C GLY A 80 -21.17 12.01 -31.81
N ASP A 81 -22.13 12.85 -31.41
CA ASP A 81 -22.06 13.61 -30.15
C ASP A 81 -22.09 12.67 -28.93
N ILE A 82 -22.83 11.56 -29.03
CA ILE A 82 -22.88 10.54 -27.98
C ILE A 82 -21.54 9.83 -27.83
N LEU A 83 -20.86 9.53 -28.94
CA LEU A 83 -19.53 8.91 -28.90
C LEU A 83 -18.47 9.87 -28.33
N GLU A 84 -18.49 11.15 -28.70
CA GLU A 84 -17.58 12.15 -28.12
C GLU A 84 -17.78 12.26 -26.60
N LYS A 85 -19.03 12.24 -26.13
CA LYS A 85 -19.30 12.21 -24.68
C LYS A 85 -18.83 10.91 -24.02
N ALA A 86 -18.88 9.78 -24.73
CA ALA A 86 -18.34 8.51 -24.23
C ALA A 86 -16.82 8.57 -24.09
N GLU A 87 -16.11 9.22 -25.03
CA GLU A 87 -14.66 9.46 -24.93
C GLU A 87 -14.32 10.32 -23.70
N ILE A 88 -15.06 11.40 -23.44
CA ILE A 88 -14.89 12.22 -22.22
C ILE A 88 -15.08 11.38 -20.94
N VAL A 89 -16.03 10.45 -20.93
CA VAL A 89 -16.21 9.53 -19.80
C VAL A 89 -15.04 8.56 -19.70
N GLN A 90 -14.55 8.05 -20.83
CA GLN A 90 -13.43 7.12 -20.86
C GLN A 90 -12.14 7.76 -20.34
N ASP A 91 -11.82 8.98 -20.77
CA ASP A 91 -10.68 9.73 -20.24
C ASP A 91 -10.77 9.88 -18.71
N ARG A 92 -11.97 10.15 -18.19
CA ARG A 92 -12.20 10.21 -16.75
C ARG A 92 -12.00 8.87 -16.05
N ILE A 93 -12.41 7.78 -16.68
CA ILE A 93 -12.20 6.42 -16.15
C ILE A 93 -10.70 6.15 -16.05
N ASP A 94 -9.94 6.46 -17.08
CA ASP A 94 -8.50 6.24 -17.13
C ASP A 94 -7.78 7.06 -16.02
N ASP A 95 -8.16 8.32 -15.85
CA ASP A 95 -7.68 9.18 -14.77
C ASP A 95 -8.01 8.59 -13.38
N LEU A 96 -9.23 8.10 -13.16
CA LEU A 96 -9.62 7.48 -11.88
C LEU A 96 -8.90 6.15 -11.65
N GLN A 97 -8.60 5.38 -12.68
CA GLN A 97 -7.80 4.16 -12.58
C GLN A 97 -6.34 4.44 -12.19
N GLU A 98 -5.78 5.57 -12.64
CA GLU A 98 -4.48 6.04 -12.18
C GLU A 98 -4.51 6.39 -10.68
N GLU A 99 -5.53 7.13 -10.23
CA GLU A 99 -5.69 7.43 -8.79
C GLU A 99 -5.90 6.17 -7.94
N ARG A 100 -6.64 5.19 -8.46
CA ARG A 100 -6.78 3.88 -7.81
C ARG A 100 -5.42 3.23 -7.58
N ARG A 101 -4.57 3.19 -8.61
CA ARG A 101 -3.23 2.61 -8.53
C ARG A 101 -2.39 3.31 -7.47
N LYS A 102 -2.40 4.64 -7.42
CA LYS A 102 -1.70 5.40 -6.38
C LYS A 102 -2.19 5.08 -4.97
N ILE A 103 -3.50 4.92 -4.78
CA ILE A 103 -4.07 4.56 -3.47
C ILE A 103 -3.68 3.12 -3.09
N GLU A 104 -3.66 2.19 -4.05
CA GLU A 104 -3.20 0.81 -3.84
C GLU A 104 -1.72 0.75 -3.45
N GLU A 105 -0.84 1.46 -4.18
CA GLU A 105 0.59 1.56 -3.85
C GLU A 105 0.81 2.09 -2.42
N VAL A 106 0.13 3.18 -2.06
CA VAL A 106 0.19 3.71 -0.69
C VAL A 106 -0.40 2.71 0.32
N GLY A 107 -1.44 1.97 -0.06
CA GLY A 107 -2.00 0.89 0.75
C GLY A 107 -0.99 -0.19 1.06
N GLU A 108 -0.24 -0.65 0.06
CA GLU A 108 0.83 -1.64 0.19
C GLU A 108 1.93 -1.15 1.14
N GLU A 109 2.41 0.09 0.99
CA GLU A 109 3.40 0.68 1.90
C GLU A 109 2.93 0.69 3.36
N TRP A 110 1.66 1.05 3.60
CA TRP A 110 1.10 1.07 4.95
C TRP A 110 0.86 -0.33 5.53
N GLU A 111 0.56 -1.31 4.68
CA GLU A 111 0.39 -2.70 5.04
C GLU A 111 1.73 -3.34 5.41
N GLU A 112 2.78 -3.13 4.61
CA GLU A 112 4.15 -3.54 4.93
C GLU A 112 4.62 -2.92 6.25
N ARG A 113 4.37 -1.62 6.45
CA ARG A 113 4.67 -0.94 7.71
C ARG A 113 3.93 -1.58 8.88
N ARG A 114 2.65 -1.93 8.72
CA ARG A 114 1.86 -2.59 9.76
C ARG A 114 2.45 -3.96 10.10
N GLN A 115 2.78 -4.77 9.10
CA GLN A 115 3.39 -6.09 9.30
C GLN A 115 4.73 -5.99 10.01
N GLY A 116 5.58 -5.02 9.64
CA GLY A 116 6.85 -4.77 10.33
C GLY A 116 6.65 -4.39 11.81
N LEU A 117 5.64 -3.57 12.11
CA LEU A 117 5.28 -3.22 13.50
C LEU A 117 4.70 -4.40 14.27
N GLU A 118 3.94 -5.30 13.62
CA GLU A 118 3.40 -6.53 14.23
C GLU A 118 4.53 -7.49 14.61
N LEU A 119 5.52 -7.68 13.73
CA LEU A 119 6.73 -8.48 14.03
C LEU A 119 7.52 -7.89 15.19
N GLN A 120 7.73 -6.57 15.21
CA GLN A 120 8.39 -5.90 16.33
C GLN A 120 7.64 -6.10 17.65
N ARG A 121 6.30 -6.06 17.60
CA ARG A 121 5.47 -6.30 18.77
C ARG A 121 5.64 -7.73 19.26
N GLU A 122 5.60 -8.73 18.38
CA GLU A 122 5.78 -10.14 18.72
C GLU A 122 7.12 -10.35 19.45
N MET A 123 8.22 -9.81 18.91
CA MET A 123 9.53 -9.87 19.57
C MET A 123 9.55 -9.21 20.96
N LEU A 124 8.87 -8.08 21.13
CA LEU A 124 8.79 -7.43 22.44
C LEU A 124 7.90 -8.18 23.43
N ASP A 125 6.82 -8.80 22.95
CA ASP A 125 5.95 -9.65 23.76
C ASP A 125 6.76 -10.87 24.27
N ASP A 126 7.57 -11.52 23.42
CA ASP A 126 8.49 -12.62 23.82
C ASP A 126 9.52 -12.17 24.87
N LEU A 127 10.12 -10.98 24.70
CA LEU A 127 11.08 -10.43 25.67
C LEU A 127 10.41 -10.12 27.01
N ALA A 128 9.16 -9.63 26.99
CA ALA A 128 8.40 -9.35 28.20
C ALA A 128 8.08 -10.63 28.99
N GLU A 129 7.77 -11.71 28.29
CA GLU A 129 7.56 -13.03 28.87
C GLU A 129 8.84 -13.56 29.55
N LEU A 130 9.99 -13.43 28.88
CA LEU A 130 11.29 -13.83 29.42
C LEU A 130 11.72 -13.01 30.65
N GLN A 131 11.41 -11.71 30.68
CA GLN A 131 11.84 -10.79 31.75
C GLN A 131 10.89 -10.71 32.96
N ARG A 132 9.79 -11.46 32.99
CA ARG A 132 8.77 -11.41 34.09
C ARG A 132 8.35 -9.97 34.45
N GLY A 133 8.04 -9.15 33.45
CA GLY A 133 7.13 -7.99 33.56
C GLY A 133 7.57 -6.75 34.36
N GLY A 134 8.85 -6.61 34.71
CA GLY A 134 9.33 -5.51 35.58
C GLY A 134 9.92 -4.27 34.88
N ASP A 135 10.13 -4.30 33.57
CA ASP A 135 10.81 -3.20 32.87
C ASP A 135 9.84 -2.13 32.34
N LEU A 136 9.87 -0.95 32.96
CA LEU A 136 9.10 0.22 32.55
C LEU A 136 9.47 0.69 31.13
N GLN A 137 10.72 0.53 30.70
CA GLN A 137 11.14 0.93 29.35
C GLN A 137 10.53 0.02 28.29
N LEU A 138 10.50 -1.29 28.55
CA LEU A 138 9.82 -2.26 27.69
C LEU A 138 8.32 -1.96 27.58
N GLN A 139 7.65 -1.66 28.71
CA GLN A 139 6.24 -1.27 28.71
C GLN A 139 5.98 0.00 27.88
N GLN A 140 6.84 1.02 27.98
CA GLN A 140 6.73 2.24 27.18
C GLN A 140 6.91 1.97 25.68
N ARG A 141 7.87 1.13 25.29
CA ARG A 141 8.08 0.74 23.89
C ARG A 141 6.88 -0.02 23.33
N MET A 142 6.34 -0.97 24.09
CA MET A 142 5.12 -1.70 23.71
C MET A 142 3.92 -0.76 23.54
N HIS A 143 3.78 0.24 24.41
CA HIS A 143 2.72 1.25 24.26
C HIS A 143 2.89 2.05 22.96
N GLY A 144 4.10 2.53 22.67
CA GLY A 144 4.40 3.24 21.42
C GLY A 144 4.11 2.41 20.17
N LEU A 145 4.48 1.12 20.17
CA LEU A 145 4.15 0.22 19.06
C LEU A 145 2.64 0.04 18.87
N ARG A 146 1.87 -0.08 19.96
CA ARG A 146 0.40 -0.17 19.88
C ARG A 146 -0.22 1.10 19.30
N GLU A 147 0.32 2.27 19.64
CA GLU A 147 -0.13 3.52 19.06
C GLU A 147 0.17 3.60 17.56
N GLU A 148 1.38 3.23 17.14
CA GLU A 148 1.79 3.19 15.73
C GLU A 148 0.98 2.17 14.93
N LEU A 149 0.76 0.95 15.46
CA LEU A 149 -0.15 -0.03 14.87
C LEU A 149 -1.56 0.53 14.72
N GLY A 150 -2.07 1.18 15.76
CA GLY A 150 -3.38 1.83 15.71
C GLY A 150 -3.46 2.92 14.64
N LYS A 151 -2.38 3.68 14.41
CA LYS A 151 -2.30 4.66 13.32
C LYS A 151 -2.30 3.97 11.96
N ALA A 152 -1.47 2.95 11.76
CA ALA A 152 -1.40 2.20 10.51
C ALA A 152 -2.74 1.55 10.16
N SER A 153 -3.40 0.86 11.11
CA SER A 153 -4.72 0.26 10.88
C SER A 153 -5.80 1.29 10.55
N ARG A 154 -5.79 2.46 11.21
CA ARG A 154 -6.74 3.54 10.86
C ARG A 154 -6.49 4.06 9.45
N ARG A 155 -5.22 4.18 9.06
CA ARG A 155 -4.84 4.65 7.74
C ARG A 155 -5.27 3.69 6.64
N LEU A 156 -5.01 2.39 6.81
CA LEU A 156 -5.46 1.35 5.87
C LEU A 156 -6.98 1.38 5.70
N ARG A 157 -7.75 1.52 6.78
CA ARG A 157 -9.22 1.63 6.70
C ARG A 157 -9.68 2.83 5.87
N ILE A 158 -8.99 3.97 5.95
CA ILE A 158 -9.30 5.16 5.15
C ILE A 158 -9.02 4.88 3.66
N LEU A 159 -7.90 4.22 3.36
CA LEU A 159 -7.52 3.84 1.99
C LEU A 159 -8.53 2.84 1.40
N GLU A 160 -8.89 1.80 2.15
CA GLU A 160 -9.93 0.81 1.77
C GLU A 160 -11.27 1.48 1.49
N GLY A 161 -11.70 2.41 2.35
CA GLY A 161 -12.93 3.18 2.14
C GLY A 161 -12.86 3.99 0.85
N SER A 162 -11.75 4.67 0.61
CA SER A 162 -11.53 5.45 -0.61
C SER A 162 -11.52 4.58 -1.88
N LEU A 163 -10.89 3.40 -1.83
CA LEU A 163 -10.90 2.43 -2.94
C LEU A 163 -12.32 1.91 -3.22
N GLY A 164 -13.11 1.64 -2.18
CA GLY A 164 -14.49 1.22 -2.32
C GLY A 164 -15.38 2.30 -2.94
N ASP A 165 -15.17 3.56 -2.56
CA ASP A 165 -15.87 4.72 -3.11
C ASP A 165 -15.48 4.94 -4.59
N LEU A 166 -14.19 4.88 -4.89
CA LEU A 166 -13.66 5.02 -6.25
C LEU A 166 -14.14 3.87 -7.16
N GLY A 167 -14.16 2.64 -6.65
CA GLY A 167 -14.69 1.48 -7.38
C GLY A 167 -16.14 1.66 -7.80
N ARG A 168 -16.99 2.20 -6.91
CA ARG A 168 -18.39 2.50 -7.23
C ARG A 168 -18.54 3.56 -8.32
N GLU A 169 -17.69 4.58 -8.32
CA GLU A 169 -17.72 5.62 -9.35
C GLU A 169 -17.23 5.06 -10.69
N LEU A 170 -16.18 4.24 -10.71
CA LEU A 170 -15.74 3.53 -11.91
C LEU A 170 -16.85 2.65 -12.49
N ASP A 171 -17.54 1.87 -11.65
CA ASP A 171 -18.66 1.02 -12.10
C ASP A 171 -19.79 1.85 -12.70
N ARG A 172 -20.12 2.98 -12.07
CA ARG A 172 -21.12 3.93 -12.58
C ARG A 172 -20.71 4.46 -13.95
N LEU A 173 -19.48 4.95 -14.11
CA LEU A 173 -19.02 5.55 -15.37
C LEU A 173 -18.93 4.50 -16.49
N ASN A 174 -18.45 3.29 -16.19
CA ASN A 174 -18.48 2.16 -17.14
C ASN A 174 -19.91 1.84 -17.61
N GLY A 175 -20.88 1.90 -16.69
CA GLY A 175 -22.29 1.76 -17.02
C GLY A 175 -22.78 2.82 -18.00
N ILE A 176 -22.34 4.07 -17.84
CA ILE A 176 -22.68 5.18 -18.74
C ILE A 176 -22.07 4.97 -20.13
N VAL A 177 -20.79 4.60 -20.22
CA VAL A 177 -20.13 4.30 -21.51
C VAL A 177 -20.89 3.22 -22.27
N LYS A 178 -21.29 2.15 -21.59
CA LYS A 178 -22.08 1.08 -22.20
C LYS A 178 -23.42 1.58 -22.72
N GLN A 179 -24.16 2.38 -21.94
CA GLN A 179 -25.42 2.98 -22.37
C GLN A 179 -25.24 3.90 -23.59
N TYR A 180 -24.11 4.62 -23.68
CA TYR A 180 -23.83 5.51 -24.81
C TYR A 180 -23.51 4.74 -26.07
N ALA A 181 -22.75 3.64 -25.96
CA ALA A 181 -22.51 2.74 -27.08
C ALA A 181 -23.83 2.17 -27.64
N GLU A 182 -24.67 1.61 -26.77
CA GLU A 182 -25.99 1.05 -27.14
C GLU A 182 -26.87 2.11 -27.81
N LYS A 183 -26.96 3.31 -27.22
CA LYS A 183 -27.79 4.39 -27.77
C LYS A 183 -27.27 4.93 -29.11
N ALA A 184 -25.96 5.05 -29.27
CA ALA A 184 -25.34 5.50 -30.51
C ALA A 184 -25.55 4.48 -31.65
N GLU A 185 -25.54 3.19 -31.34
CA GLU A 185 -25.86 2.13 -32.31
C GLU A 185 -27.33 2.15 -32.71
N ASP A 186 -28.24 2.28 -31.73
CA ASP A 186 -29.68 2.36 -31.98
C ASP A 186 -30.04 3.56 -32.87
N LEU A 187 -29.42 4.72 -32.64
CA LEU A 187 -29.62 5.90 -33.48
C LEU A 187 -29.07 5.71 -34.89
N ARG A 188 -27.86 5.13 -35.04
CA ARG A 188 -27.31 4.81 -36.37
C ARG A 188 -28.23 3.89 -37.15
N ARG A 189 -28.78 2.85 -36.50
CA ARG A 189 -29.71 1.92 -37.15
C ARG A 189 -30.98 2.64 -37.63
N ARG A 190 -31.55 3.54 -36.81
CA ARG A 190 -32.71 4.35 -37.22
C ARG A 190 -32.39 5.29 -38.37
N GLU A 191 -31.22 5.94 -38.34
CA GLU A 191 -30.77 6.80 -39.44
C GLU A 191 -30.54 6.02 -40.75
N GLU A 192 -30.13 4.76 -40.67
CA GLU A 192 -30.00 3.86 -41.83
C GLU A 192 -31.36 3.37 -42.36
N GLU A 193 -32.32 3.09 -41.46
CA GLU A 193 -33.68 2.68 -41.82
C GLU A 193 -34.53 3.82 -42.44
N GLU A 194 -34.22 5.08 -42.10
CA GLU A 194 -34.88 6.27 -42.62
C GLU A 194 -34.30 6.76 -43.97
N ARG A 195 -33.21 6.15 -44.46
CA ARG A 195 -32.55 6.47 -45.74
C ARG A 195 -32.98 5.55 -46.88
#